data_AF-A0A1H4D5Z2-F1
#
_entry.id   AF-A0A1H4D5Z2-F1
#
_cell.length_a   1.000
_cell.length_b   1.000
_cell.length_c   1.000
_cell.angle_alpha   90.00
_cell.angle_beta   90.00
_cell.angle_gamma   90.00
#
_symmetry.space_group_name_H-M   'P 1'
#
loop_
_entity.id
_entity.type
_entity.pdbx_description
1 polymer ?
#
loop_
_entity_poly.entity_id
_entity_poly.type
_entity_poly.pdbx_seq_one_letter_code
_entity_poly.pdbx_strand_id
1 'polypeptide(L)'
;MKYIPLMSCLFVLLFLGCNEVNPDGEKEVRKFVIQWNDSHTQLKSAFLSRDYMEVVNYYDLEYTRAQVQHDKALLFQQFPSYTQRILNDKIDIIKEKGSYLVSFTKQVQYNGIEAEYPSYLTVMNRNGTFKIISEGVAKGAKGLDAPIFPNARQNNTIITNSRQLFGDFNGDGLSDYANVISPERLESTPLDTTTNSPVTCKGGDCNSVIIFSSKDLKDINVKGAYKSQLENLKDLNSDGADDIGFWDIKPNSKTLHVFNAVTSTRLCDPIYINTAVHKNLKLIDVFKKTGPNKITVTYSEQVNGKWVLKNKTIDLE
;
A
#
# COMPACT_ATOMS: atom_id res chain seq x y z
N MET A 1 32.42 43.97 60.48
CA MET A 1 33.26 43.11 59.60
C MET A 1 32.40 41.90 59.24
N LYS A 2 32.23 41.43 58.01
CA LYS A 2 32.82 41.70 56.71
C LYS A 2 31.95 40.90 55.71
N TYR A 3 31.57 41.53 54.59
CA TYR A 3 31.20 40.96 53.28
C TYR A 3 29.95 40.07 53.10
N ILE A 4 28.97 40.63 52.38
CA ILE A 4 28.12 39.94 51.39
C ILE A 4 29.03 39.50 50.22
N PRO A 5 28.77 38.34 49.57
CA PRO A 5 28.45 38.42 48.14
C PRO A 5 27.30 37.46 47.76
N LEU A 6 26.22 37.99 47.16
CA LEU A 6 26.11 38.10 45.70
C LEU A 6 25.80 36.75 45.03
N MET A 7 24.63 36.18 45.32
CA MET A 7 23.95 35.26 44.39
C MET A 7 22.44 35.40 44.54
N SER A 8 21.92 36.55 44.11
CA SER A 8 20.48 36.75 44.01
C SER A 8 20.17 37.75 42.91
N CYS A 9 20.46 37.37 41.66
CA CYS A 9 19.98 38.08 40.46
C CYS A 9 20.03 37.24 39.17
N LEU A 10 20.08 35.90 39.25
CA LEU A 10 20.13 35.06 38.04
C LEU A 10 19.21 33.82 38.11
N PHE A 11 18.05 33.93 38.73
CA PHE A 11 17.06 32.84 38.75
C PHE A 11 15.59 33.29 38.65
N VAL A 12 15.33 34.46 38.06
CA VAL A 12 13.95 34.94 37.81
C VAL A 12 13.66 35.18 36.30
N LEU A 13 14.60 34.87 35.40
CA LEU A 13 14.43 35.04 33.95
C LEU A 13 14.27 33.74 33.15
N LEU A 14 14.05 32.59 33.80
CA LEU A 14 13.88 31.29 33.10
C LEU A 14 12.46 30.71 33.15
N PHE A 15 11.47 31.45 33.68
CA PHE A 15 10.07 30.99 33.72
C PHE A 15 9.07 31.83 32.91
N LEU A 16 9.54 32.78 32.10
CA LEU A 16 8.70 33.57 31.19
C LEU A 16 9.28 33.48 29.77
N GLY A 17 9.06 32.32 29.13
CA GLY A 17 9.62 32.08 27.81
C GLY A 17 9.12 30.84 27.06
N CYS A 18 8.08 30.15 27.55
CA CYS A 18 7.21 29.43 26.63
C CYS A 18 6.01 30.36 26.39
N ASN A 19 6.14 31.25 25.40
CA ASN A 19 4.95 31.65 24.68
C ASN A 19 4.40 30.36 24.07
N GLU A 20 3.45 29.70 24.74
CA GLU A 20 2.46 28.91 24.03
C GLU A 20 1.83 29.89 23.03
N VAL A 21 2.37 29.90 21.81
CA VAL A 21 1.66 30.44 20.67
C VAL A 21 0.41 29.59 20.65
N ASN A 22 -0.69 30.14 21.15
CA ASN A 22 -1.98 29.52 21.10
C ASN A 22 -2.67 30.03 19.83
N PRO A 23 -2.51 29.39 18.65
CA PRO A 23 -3.20 29.75 17.42
C PRO A 23 -4.71 29.42 17.49
N ASP A 24 -5.36 29.60 18.64
CA ASP A 24 -6.73 29.20 18.93
C ASP A 24 -7.80 30.10 18.27
N GLY A 25 -7.54 30.62 17.08
CA GLY A 25 -8.47 31.38 16.28
C GLY A 25 -9.06 30.60 15.10
N GLU A 26 -10.30 30.92 14.75
CA GLU A 26 -10.96 30.44 13.53
C GLU A 26 -10.16 30.81 12.26
N LYS A 27 -9.40 31.90 12.30
CA LYS A 27 -8.58 32.37 11.18
C LYS A 27 -7.42 31.41 10.88
N GLU A 28 -6.74 30.93 11.91
CA GLU A 28 -5.63 30.00 11.79
C GLU A 28 -6.12 28.61 11.35
N VAL A 29 -7.26 28.17 11.89
CA VAL A 29 -7.96 26.95 11.44
C VAL A 29 -8.33 27.06 9.97
N ARG A 30 -8.95 28.18 9.54
CA ARG A 30 -9.30 28.43 8.14
C ARG A 30 -8.07 28.37 7.24
N LYS A 31 -6.97 29.01 7.63
CA LYS A 31 -5.71 29.00 6.88
C LYS A 31 -5.16 27.58 6.74
N PHE A 32 -5.16 26.80 7.83
CA PHE A 32 -4.73 25.41 7.82
C PHE A 32 -5.56 24.57 6.84
N VAL A 33 -6.89 24.70 6.88
CA VAL A 33 -7.81 23.94 6.02
C VAL A 33 -7.62 24.28 4.54
N ILE A 34 -7.43 25.56 4.21
CA ILE A 34 -7.14 26.00 2.83
C ILE A 34 -5.79 25.41 2.36
N GLN A 35 -4.74 25.49 3.18
CA GLN A 35 -3.43 24.94 2.85
C GLN A 35 -3.45 23.41 2.65
N TRP A 36 -4.21 22.70 3.48
CA TRP A 36 -4.43 21.27 3.34
C TRP A 36 -5.17 20.95 2.03
N ASN A 37 -6.22 21.72 1.69
CA ASN A 37 -6.94 21.56 0.43
C ASN A 37 -6.00 21.78 -0.78
N ASP A 38 -5.22 22.85 -0.77
CA ASP A 38 -4.28 23.22 -1.84
C ASP A 38 -3.11 22.23 -1.99
N SER A 39 -2.88 21.39 -0.98
CA SER A 39 -1.87 20.34 -0.99
C SER A 39 -2.35 19.06 -1.68
N HIS A 40 -3.62 18.97 -2.07
CA HIS A 40 -4.16 17.85 -2.85
C HIS A 40 -3.84 17.95 -4.33
N THR A 41 -2.54 17.85 -4.62
CA THR A 41 -1.96 17.76 -5.96
C THR A 41 -0.97 16.60 -5.98
N GLN A 42 -0.70 16.02 -7.15
CA GLN A 42 0.27 14.93 -7.29
C GLN A 42 1.63 15.28 -6.66
N LEU A 43 2.13 16.49 -6.90
CA LEU A 43 3.41 16.99 -6.40
C LEU A 43 3.47 17.17 -4.87
N LYS A 44 2.36 17.58 -4.24
CA LYS A 44 2.33 17.88 -2.79
C LYS A 44 1.75 16.75 -1.95
N SER A 45 1.14 15.74 -2.57
CA SER A 45 0.49 14.60 -1.92
C SER A 45 1.38 13.87 -0.92
N ALA A 46 2.69 13.79 -1.17
CA ALA A 46 3.67 13.17 -0.28
C ALA A 46 3.83 13.89 1.08
N PHE A 47 3.40 15.16 1.17
CA PHE A 47 3.50 15.97 2.38
C PHE A 47 2.21 16.00 3.20
N LEU A 48 1.08 15.53 2.64
CA LEU A 48 -0.23 15.56 3.30
C LEU A 48 -0.22 14.83 4.65
N SER A 49 0.52 13.71 4.78
CA SER A 49 0.67 12.99 6.05
C SER A 49 1.05 13.87 7.23
N ARG A 50 1.79 14.96 7.00
CA ARG A 50 2.23 15.88 8.04
C ARG A 50 1.06 16.59 8.72
N ASP A 51 -0.07 16.74 8.03
CA ASP A 51 -1.25 17.43 8.54
C ASP A 51 -2.12 16.54 9.44
N TYR A 52 -1.87 15.23 9.49
CA TYR A 52 -2.68 14.27 10.23
C TYR A 52 -2.07 13.89 11.59
N MET A 53 -2.94 13.56 12.56
CA MET A 53 -2.54 12.87 13.79
C MET A 53 -2.04 11.45 13.52
N GLU A 54 -1.42 10.82 14.52
CA GLU A 54 -0.91 9.44 14.41
C GLU A 54 -2.03 8.44 14.10
N VAL A 55 -3.20 8.67 14.70
CA VAL A 55 -4.45 7.94 14.49
C VAL A 55 -5.54 8.95 14.15
N VAL A 56 -6.35 8.64 13.15
CA VAL A 56 -7.34 9.52 12.53
C VAL A 56 -8.62 8.74 12.28
N ASN A 57 -9.78 9.34 12.58
CA ASN A 57 -11.05 8.84 12.06
C ASN A 57 -11.23 9.32 10.61
N TYR A 58 -10.91 8.44 9.66
CA TYR A 58 -10.86 8.69 8.22
C TYR A 58 -12.02 7.96 7.52
N TYR A 59 -13.02 8.72 7.09
CA TYR A 59 -14.25 8.21 6.45
C TYR A 59 -14.94 7.10 7.25
N ASP A 60 -15.24 7.41 8.53
CA ASP A 60 -15.90 6.56 9.52
C ASP A 60 -15.07 5.35 10.02
N LEU A 61 -13.80 5.24 9.61
CA LEU A 61 -12.90 4.17 10.01
C LEU A 61 -11.64 4.71 10.66
N GLU A 62 -11.05 3.95 11.58
CA GLU A 62 -9.81 4.33 12.22
C GLU A 62 -8.60 3.97 11.34
N TYR A 63 -7.80 4.99 11.01
CA TYR A 63 -6.61 4.87 10.18
C TYR A 63 -5.40 5.43 10.93
N THR A 64 -4.24 4.80 10.76
CA THR A 64 -2.95 5.40 11.10
C THR A 64 -2.58 6.47 10.07
N ARG A 65 -1.72 7.43 10.45
CA ARG A 65 -1.15 8.44 9.53
C ARG A 65 -0.57 7.80 8.27
N ALA A 66 0.12 6.67 8.41
CA ALA A 66 0.73 5.93 7.30
C ALA A 66 -0.34 5.38 6.34
N GLN A 67 -1.45 4.84 6.87
CA GLN A 67 -2.56 4.36 6.05
C GLN A 67 -3.26 5.52 5.32
N VAL A 68 -3.43 6.68 5.96
CA VAL A 68 -3.96 7.87 5.28
C VAL A 68 -3.04 8.30 4.13
N GLN A 69 -1.72 8.40 4.37
CA GLN A 69 -0.77 8.75 3.32
C GLN A 69 -0.80 7.78 2.15
N HIS A 70 -0.94 6.49 2.45
CA HIS A 70 -1.02 5.45 1.46
C HIS A 70 -2.30 5.58 0.61
N ASP A 71 -3.47 5.77 1.23
CA ASP A 71 -4.73 6.00 0.52
C ASP A 71 -4.67 7.26 -0.36
N LYS A 72 -4.08 8.36 0.13
CA LYS A 72 -3.87 9.57 -0.67
C LYS A 72 -2.94 9.31 -1.85
N ALA A 73 -1.86 8.54 -1.67
CA ALA A 73 -0.97 8.18 -2.77
C ALA A 73 -1.71 7.35 -3.84
N LEU A 74 -2.52 6.37 -3.42
CA LEU A 74 -3.37 5.58 -4.32
C LEU A 74 -4.38 6.45 -5.07
N LEU A 75 -4.99 7.45 -4.42
CA LEU A 75 -5.90 8.38 -5.07
C LEU A 75 -5.21 9.09 -6.26
N PHE A 76 -4.02 9.65 -6.06
CA PHE A 76 -3.30 10.33 -7.15
C PHE A 76 -2.68 9.38 -8.18
N GLN A 77 -2.40 8.14 -7.80
CA GLN A 77 -1.96 7.10 -8.74
C GLN A 77 -3.11 6.67 -9.67
N GLN A 78 -4.29 6.43 -9.13
CA GLN A 78 -5.47 5.98 -9.88
C GLN A 78 -6.14 7.12 -10.64
N PHE A 79 -6.06 8.34 -10.11
CA PHE A 79 -6.66 9.53 -10.69
C PHE A 79 -5.62 10.65 -10.80
N PRO A 80 -4.67 10.59 -11.77
CA PRO A 80 -3.62 11.59 -11.91
C PRO A 80 -4.15 13.01 -12.14
N SER A 81 -5.33 13.13 -12.76
CA SER A 81 -6.01 14.42 -12.96
C SER A 81 -6.86 14.86 -11.77
N TYR A 82 -6.81 14.15 -10.64
CA TYR A 82 -7.62 14.49 -9.47
C TYR A 82 -7.24 15.87 -8.94
N THR A 83 -8.25 16.71 -8.79
CA THR A 83 -8.15 17.99 -8.10
C THR A 83 -9.31 18.13 -7.13
N GLN A 84 -9.11 18.97 -6.10
CA GLN A 84 -10.20 19.38 -5.23
C GLN A 84 -10.10 20.87 -4.88
N ARG A 85 -11.25 21.44 -4.54
CA ARG A 85 -11.36 22.78 -3.98
C ARG A 85 -12.52 22.88 -3.00
N ILE A 86 -12.44 23.88 -2.13
CA ILE A 86 -13.55 24.27 -1.27
C ILE A 86 -14.47 25.19 -2.07
N LEU A 87 -15.74 24.82 -2.20
CA LEU A 87 -16.69 25.57 -3.02
C LEU A 87 -16.95 26.96 -2.41
N ASN A 88 -16.73 28.00 -3.21
CA ASN A 88 -16.94 29.41 -2.85
C ASN A 88 -16.17 29.88 -1.61
N ASP A 89 -15.07 29.21 -1.23
CA ASP A 89 -14.30 29.48 -0.01
C ASP A 89 -15.15 29.47 1.28
N LYS A 90 -16.33 28.84 1.23
CA LYS A 90 -17.26 28.74 2.35
C LYS A 90 -16.82 27.60 3.27
N ILE A 91 -16.46 28.00 4.49
CA ILE A 91 -16.02 27.11 5.56
C ILE A 91 -16.73 27.57 6.82
N ASP A 92 -17.44 26.65 7.46
CA ASP A 92 -18.07 26.85 8.76
C ASP A 92 -17.20 26.20 9.83
N ILE A 93 -16.89 26.95 10.89
CA ILE A 93 -15.98 26.49 11.96
C ILE A 93 -16.74 26.56 13.28
N ILE A 94 -16.79 25.44 13.99
CA ILE A 94 -17.40 25.32 15.31
C ILE A 94 -16.30 24.89 16.27
N LYS A 95 -16.04 25.72 17.30
CA LYS A 95 -15.11 25.35 18.37
C LYS A 95 -15.75 24.31 19.28
N GLU A 96 -15.06 23.19 19.45
CA GLU A 96 -15.42 22.12 20.37
C GLU A 96 -14.37 22.03 21.48
N LYS A 97 -14.62 21.20 22.51
CA LYS A 97 -13.70 21.10 23.66
C LYS A 97 -12.34 20.53 23.22
N GLY A 98 -11.37 21.42 23.00
CA GLY A 98 -10.00 21.08 22.61
C GLY A 98 -9.80 20.79 21.12
N SER A 99 -10.78 21.08 20.27
CA SER A 99 -10.70 20.90 18.81
C SER A 99 -11.64 21.86 18.07
N TYR A 100 -11.62 21.82 16.75
CA TYR A 100 -12.51 22.58 15.88
C TYR A 100 -13.13 21.64 14.86
N LEU A 101 -14.46 21.62 14.77
CA LEU A 101 -15.17 21.01 13.67
C LEU A 101 -15.25 22.03 12.53
N VAL A 102 -14.77 21.62 11.37
CA VAL A 102 -14.71 22.42 10.15
C VAL A 102 -15.57 21.75 9.11
N SER A 103 -16.63 22.43 8.66
CA SER A 103 -17.56 21.92 7.64
C SER A 103 -17.48 22.75 6.37
N PHE A 104 -17.51 22.10 5.21
CA PHE A 104 -17.41 22.75 3.90
C PHE A 104 -17.94 21.87 2.78
N THR A 105 -18.23 22.46 1.61
CA THR A 105 -18.51 21.67 0.40
C THR A 105 -17.22 21.47 -0.37
N LYS A 106 -16.78 20.21 -0.47
CA LYS A 106 -15.63 19.80 -1.28
C LYS A 106 -16.10 19.54 -2.71
N GLN A 107 -15.61 20.33 -3.66
CA GLN A 107 -15.77 20.04 -5.07
C GLN A 107 -14.52 19.30 -5.57
N VAL A 108 -14.73 18.20 -6.31
CA VAL A 108 -13.66 17.38 -6.88
C VAL A 108 -13.81 17.29 -8.39
N GLN A 109 -12.69 17.13 -9.08
CA GLN A 109 -12.67 16.82 -10.51
C GLN A 109 -11.67 15.69 -10.78
N TYR A 110 -12.08 14.68 -11.55
CA TYR A 110 -11.23 13.55 -11.95
C TYR A 110 -11.84 12.83 -13.17
N ASN A 111 -11.03 12.42 -14.14
CA ASN A 111 -11.48 11.66 -15.32
C ASN A 111 -12.73 12.23 -16.03
N GLY A 112 -12.85 13.58 -16.10
CA GLY A 112 -14.01 14.26 -16.69
C GLY A 112 -15.28 14.31 -15.81
N ILE A 113 -15.22 13.75 -14.59
CA ILE A 113 -16.28 13.85 -13.58
C ILE A 113 -16.03 15.09 -12.73
N GLU A 114 -17.09 15.86 -12.49
CA GLU A 114 -17.14 16.91 -11.49
C GLU A 114 -18.23 16.56 -10.47
N ALA A 115 -17.89 16.58 -9.18
CA ALA A 115 -18.80 16.21 -8.10
C ALA A 115 -18.58 17.05 -6.85
N GLU A 116 -19.63 17.18 -6.03
CA GLU A 116 -19.63 17.97 -4.81
C GLU A 116 -20.06 17.14 -3.61
N TYR A 117 -19.31 17.26 -2.51
CA TYR A 117 -19.53 16.48 -1.31
C TYR A 117 -19.51 17.39 -0.07
N PRO A 118 -20.60 17.44 0.71
CA PRO A 118 -20.55 18.06 2.02
C PRO A 118 -19.56 17.27 2.87
N SER A 119 -18.48 17.91 3.29
CA SER A 119 -17.32 17.31 3.92
C SER A 119 -17.00 18.00 5.23
N TYR A 120 -16.24 17.32 6.08
CA TYR A 120 -15.77 17.91 7.32
C TYR A 120 -14.35 17.46 7.66
N LEU A 121 -13.67 18.32 8.43
CA LEU A 121 -12.46 17.99 9.17
C LEU A 121 -12.70 18.29 10.64
N THR A 122 -12.24 17.42 11.53
CA THR A 122 -12.01 17.81 12.93
C THR A 122 -10.53 18.03 13.11
N VAL A 123 -10.15 19.23 13.57
CA VAL A 123 -8.75 19.63 13.72
C VAL A 123 -8.45 20.01 15.17
N MET A 124 -7.25 19.71 15.63
CA MET A 124 -6.80 20.14 16.95
C MET A 124 -5.38 20.68 16.90
N ASN A 125 -5.08 21.62 17.79
CA ASN A 125 -3.73 22.13 17.96
C ASN A 125 -2.90 21.17 18.83
N ARG A 126 -1.75 20.73 18.32
CA ARG A 126 -0.76 19.96 19.06
C ARG A 126 0.61 20.61 18.89
N ASN A 127 1.20 21.04 20.01
CA ASN A 127 2.52 21.66 20.06
C ASN A 127 2.66 22.85 19.08
N GLY A 128 1.64 23.70 19.00
CA GLY A 128 1.62 24.89 18.15
C GLY A 128 1.31 24.64 16.67
N THR A 129 0.95 23.42 16.28
CA THR A 129 0.58 23.06 14.90
C THR A 129 -0.78 22.36 14.87
N PHE A 130 -1.66 22.77 13.95
CA PHE A 130 -2.91 22.07 13.72
C PHE A 130 -2.69 20.69 13.10
N LYS A 131 -3.47 19.71 13.57
CA LYS A 131 -3.50 18.34 13.08
C LYS A 131 -4.94 17.88 12.89
N ILE A 132 -5.18 17.10 11.85
CA ILE A 132 -6.46 16.46 11.55
C ILE A 132 -6.60 15.21 12.42
N ILE A 133 -7.70 15.15 13.18
CA ILE A 133 -8.12 13.96 13.93
C ILE A 133 -9.30 13.25 13.27
N SER A 134 -10.04 13.93 12.40
CA SER A 134 -11.04 13.28 11.55
C SER A 134 -11.16 13.97 10.20
N GLU A 135 -11.32 13.17 9.15
CA GLU A 135 -11.71 13.61 7.80
C GLU A 135 -12.87 12.74 7.32
N GLY A 136 -13.92 13.36 6.81
CA GLY A 136 -15.06 12.61 6.31
C GLY A 136 -16.03 13.42 5.47
N VAL A 137 -17.15 12.78 5.17
CA VAL A 137 -18.30 13.33 4.45
C VAL A 137 -19.50 13.37 5.40
N ALA A 138 -20.36 14.37 5.23
CA ALA A 138 -21.53 14.51 6.08
C ALA A 138 -22.44 13.26 5.97
N LYS A 139 -23.04 12.89 7.11
CA LYS A 139 -23.96 11.74 7.18
C LYS A 139 -25.10 11.89 6.17
N GLY A 140 -25.31 10.87 5.35
CA GLY A 140 -26.34 10.86 4.32
C GLY A 140 -25.94 11.54 2.99
N ALA A 141 -24.67 11.93 2.83
CA ALA A 141 -24.13 12.32 1.54
C ALA A 141 -24.32 11.19 0.51
N LYS A 142 -24.60 11.56 -0.75
CA LYS A 142 -24.80 10.64 -1.86
C LYS A 142 -23.50 10.43 -2.64
N GLY A 143 -23.42 9.35 -3.41
CA GLY A 143 -22.28 9.07 -4.29
C GLY A 143 -20.99 8.68 -3.56
N LEU A 144 -21.12 8.06 -2.38
CA LEU A 144 -19.99 7.61 -1.55
C LEU A 144 -19.37 6.28 -2.03
N ASP A 145 -20.01 5.65 -3.01
CA ASP A 145 -19.50 4.54 -3.82
C ASP A 145 -18.51 4.99 -4.90
N ALA A 146 -18.31 6.31 -5.08
CA ALA A 146 -17.33 6.84 -6.01
C ALA A 146 -15.93 6.30 -5.70
N PRO A 147 -15.13 5.93 -6.72
CA PRO A 147 -13.83 5.27 -6.53
C PRO A 147 -12.76 6.21 -5.95
N ILE A 148 -13.08 7.50 -5.78
CA ILE A 148 -12.27 8.48 -5.08
C ILE A 148 -12.39 8.42 -3.55
N PHE A 149 -13.29 7.61 -3.00
CA PHE A 149 -13.37 7.39 -1.55
C PHE A 149 -12.59 6.17 -1.07
N PRO A 150 -12.04 6.22 0.15
CA PRO A 150 -11.27 5.11 0.71
C PRO A 150 -12.08 3.82 0.76
N ASN A 151 -13.35 3.87 1.17
CA ASN A 151 -14.20 2.68 1.31
C ASN A 151 -14.47 1.99 -0.04
N ALA A 152 -14.58 2.75 -1.13
CA ALA A 152 -14.65 2.18 -2.48
C ALA A 152 -13.31 1.58 -2.93
N ARG A 153 -12.19 2.14 -2.45
CA ARG A 153 -10.84 1.58 -2.63
C ARG A 153 -10.45 0.54 -1.58
N GLN A 154 -11.27 0.24 -0.56
CA GLN A 154 -10.89 -0.72 0.48
C GLN A 154 -10.97 -2.18 0.00
N ASN A 155 -11.68 -2.44 -1.10
CA ASN A 155 -11.48 -3.67 -1.87
C ASN A 155 -10.06 -3.77 -2.45
N ASN A 156 -9.34 -2.64 -2.52
CA ASN A 156 -7.90 -2.58 -2.80
C ASN A 156 -7.01 -2.65 -1.54
N THR A 157 -7.49 -2.60 -0.29
CA THR A 157 -6.59 -2.74 0.89
C THR A 157 -6.04 -4.15 1.09
N ILE A 158 -6.59 -5.15 0.40
CA ILE A 158 -5.97 -6.48 0.27
C ILE A 158 -4.74 -6.41 -0.67
N ILE A 159 -4.67 -5.37 -1.51
CA ILE A 159 -3.61 -5.11 -2.50
C ILE A 159 -2.41 -4.38 -1.88
N THR A 160 -2.57 -3.72 -0.73
CA THR A 160 -1.60 -2.75 -0.22
C THR A 160 -0.52 -3.32 0.70
N ASN A 161 -0.65 -4.58 1.12
CA ASN A 161 0.43 -5.31 1.82
C ASN A 161 1.23 -6.22 0.88
N SER A 162 0.81 -6.37 -0.38
CA SER A 162 1.63 -7.02 -1.40
C SER A 162 2.37 -5.95 -2.21
N ARG A 163 3.65 -6.21 -2.43
CA ARG A 163 4.50 -5.36 -3.28
C ARG A 163 3.91 -5.38 -4.69
N GLN A 164 3.44 -4.22 -5.16
CA GLN A 164 3.07 -4.02 -6.56
C GLN A 164 4.25 -4.40 -7.45
N LEU A 165 4.00 -5.30 -8.40
CA LEU A 165 4.94 -5.68 -9.43
C LEU A 165 4.53 -4.96 -10.72
N PHE A 166 5.36 -4.07 -11.24
CA PHE A 166 5.10 -3.34 -12.48
C PHE A 166 5.61 -4.10 -13.70
N GLY A 167 4.88 -4.03 -14.81
CA GLY A 167 5.18 -4.71 -16.08
C GLY A 167 4.17 -4.39 -17.17
N ASP A 168 4.46 -4.74 -18.42
CA ASP A 168 3.53 -4.64 -19.55
C ASP A 168 2.77 -5.96 -19.69
N PHE A 169 1.86 -6.26 -18.77
CA PHE A 169 1.26 -7.61 -18.65
C PHE A 169 0.16 -7.91 -19.69
N ASN A 170 -0.40 -6.88 -20.32
CA ASN A 170 -1.40 -7.02 -21.38
C ASN A 170 -0.82 -6.84 -22.79
N GLY A 171 0.46 -6.45 -22.91
CA GLY A 171 1.18 -6.32 -24.18
C GLY A 171 0.78 -5.10 -25.01
N ASP A 172 0.27 -4.04 -24.37
CA ASP A 172 -0.12 -2.80 -25.05
C ASP A 172 1.01 -1.76 -25.11
N GLY A 173 2.18 -2.06 -24.53
CA GLY A 173 3.33 -1.17 -24.46
C GLY A 173 3.29 -0.17 -23.31
N LEU A 174 2.25 -0.20 -22.46
CA LEU A 174 2.10 0.64 -21.27
C LEU A 174 2.39 -0.16 -20.00
N SER A 175 2.75 0.54 -18.93
CA SER A 175 3.01 -0.11 -17.65
C SER A 175 1.72 -0.39 -16.89
N ASP A 176 1.45 -1.66 -16.67
CA ASP A 176 0.50 -2.21 -15.71
C ASP A 176 1.16 -2.53 -14.36
N TYR A 177 0.35 -2.99 -13.41
CA TYR A 177 0.82 -3.65 -12.20
C TYR A 177 0.06 -4.94 -11.90
N ALA A 178 0.74 -5.87 -11.26
CA ALA A 178 0.18 -7.08 -10.68
C ALA A 178 0.37 -7.08 -9.16
N ASN A 179 -0.56 -7.71 -8.45
CA ASN A 179 -0.48 -7.93 -7.00
C ASN A 179 -0.89 -9.34 -6.65
N VAL A 180 -0.48 -9.78 -5.46
CA VAL A 180 -0.89 -11.07 -4.92
C VAL A 180 -1.72 -10.88 -3.66
N ILE A 181 -2.89 -11.50 -3.65
CA ILE A 181 -3.73 -11.67 -2.47
C ILE A 181 -3.38 -13.02 -1.87
N SER A 182 -2.74 -13.02 -0.69
CA SER A 182 -2.47 -14.24 0.08
C SER A 182 -3.62 -14.54 1.04
N PRO A 183 -3.88 -15.82 1.37
CA PRO A 183 -4.95 -16.20 2.28
C PRO A 183 -4.62 -15.78 3.73
N GLU A 184 -5.65 -15.46 4.51
CA GLU A 184 -5.52 -15.17 5.93
C GLU A 184 -5.18 -16.47 6.69
N ARG A 185 -4.07 -16.48 7.43
CA ARG A 185 -3.65 -17.64 8.23
C ARG A 185 -4.30 -17.58 9.61
N LEU A 186 -4.81 -18.72 10.10
CA LEU A 186 -5.20 -18.85 11.50
C LEU A 186 -3.91 -19.08 12.30
N GLU A 187 -3.62 -18.22 13.27
CA GLU A 187 -2.41 -18.34 14.08
C GLU A 187 -2.46 -19.64 14.91
N SER A 188 -1.62 -20.60 14.57
CA SER A 188 -1.19 -21.66 15.48
C SER A 188 0.25 -21.40 15.91
N THR A 189 0.41 -20.64 17.00
CA THR A 189 1.65 -20.50 17.81
C THR A 189 2.90 -19.91 17.11
N PRO A 190 3.89 -19.39 17.89
CA PRO A 190 5.03 -18.65 17.35
C PRO A 190 5.82 -19.47 16.32
N LEU A 191 6.51 -18.72 15.45
CA LEU A 191 7.30 -19.16 14.32
C LEU A 191 8.43 -20.14 14.71
N ASP A 192 8.10 -21.39 15.05
CA ASP A 192 9.09 -22.46 15.14
C ASP A 192 9.45 -22.90 13.73
N THR A 193 10.53 -22.31 13.24
CA THR A 193 11.20 -22.53 11.94
C THR A 193 11.64 -23.98 11.66
N THR A 194 11.16 -24.96 12.43
CA THR A 194 11.64 -26.34 12.45
C THR A 194 10.53 -27.40 12.40
N THR A 195 9.25 -27.07 12.48
CA THR A 195 8.17 -28.07 12.49
C THR A 195 7.33 -28.06 11.21
N ASN A 196 7.13 -29.25 10.61
CA ASN A 196 6.19 -29.52 9.51
C ASN A 196 4.72 -29.41 9.96
N SER A 197 4.39 -28.39 10.76
CA SER A 197 3.05 -28.19 11.27
C SER A 197 2.12 -27.76 10.13
N PRO A 198 0.92 -28.37 9.99
CA PRO A 198 0.00 -28.01 8.93
C PRO A 198 -0.43 -26.54 9.10
N VAL A 199 -0.26 -25.75 8.03
CA VAL A 199 -0.72 -24.36 7.99
C VAL A 199 -2.22 -24.38 7.73
N THR A 200 -2.99 -23.79 8.64
CA THR A 200 -4.43 -23.64 8.49
C THR A 200 -4.76 -22.22 8.03
N CYS A 201 -5.48 -22.10 6.92
CA CYS A 201 -5.99 -20.82 6.44
C CYS A 201 -7.47 -20.66 6.83
N LYS A 202 -7.87 -19.41 7.07
CA LYS A 202 -9.27 -19.06 7.30
C LYS A 202 -10.08 -19.41 6.05
N GLY A 203 -11.16 -20.16 6.23
CA GLY A 203 -11.94 -20.71 5.10
C GLY A 203 -11.45 -22.07 4.59
N GLY A 204 -10.46 -22.70 5.25
CA GLY A 204 -10.02 -24.06 4.97
C GLY A 204 -8.92 -24.16 3.91
N ASP A 205 -9.11 -23.50 2.77
CA ASP A 205 -8.15 -23.56 1.66
C ASP A 205 -7.11 -22.42 1.70
N CYS A 206 -5.84 -22.80 1.62
CA CYS A 206 -4.75 -21.84 1.47
C CYS A 206 -4.49 -21.55 -0.01
N ASN A 207 -5.22 -20.61 -0.61
CA ASN A 207 -5.03 -20.22 -2.02
C ASN A 207 -4.61 -18.76 -2.12
N SER A 208 -3.66 -18.47 -3.01
CA SER A 208 -3.30 -17.10 -3.37
C SER A 208 -3.89 -16.74 -4.73
N VAL A 209 -4.21 -15.47 -4.94
CA VAL A 209 -4.75 -14.97 -6.21
C VAL A 209 -3.86 -13.84 -6.71
N ILE A 210 -3.38 -13.96 -7.95
CA ILE A 210 -2.71 -12.86 -8.65
C ILE A 210 -3.79 -12.04 -9.35
N ILE A 211 -3.77 -10.73 -9.14
CA ILE A 211 -4.70 -9.77 -9.74
C ILE A 211 -3.90 -8.73 -10.53
N PHE A 212 -4.49 -8.18 -11.58
CA PHE A 212 -3.87 -7.21 -12.47
C PHE A 212 -4.60 -5.86 -12.46
N SER A 213 -3.90 -4.76 -12.78
CA SER A 213 -4.49 -3.44 -12.99
C SER A 213 -5.34 -3.37 -14.25
N SER A 214 -4.89 -4.04 -15.31
CA SER A 214 -5.63 -4.15 -16.55
C SER A 214 -6.85 -5.05 -16.37
N LYS A 215 -8.02 -4.53 -16.72
CA LYS A 215 -9.31 -5.23 -16.58
C LYS A 215 -9.52 -6.32 -17.61
N ASP A 216 -8.70 -6.34 -18.66
CA ASP A 216 -8.77 -7.33 -19.73
C ASP A 216 -8.04 -8.63 -19.36
N LEU A 217 -7.22 -8.59 -18.31
CA LEU A 217 -6.50 -9.76 -17.77
C LEU A 217 -7.35 -10.49 -16.73
N LYS A 218 -7.27 -11.82 -16.75
CA LYS A 218 -7.94 -12.67 -15.76
C LYS A 218 -7.05 -12.90 -14.55
N ASP A 219 -7.68 -12.97 -13.38
CA ASP A 219 -7.00 -13.35 -12.15
C ASP A 219 -6.46 -14.78 -12.22
N ILE A 220 -5.27 -15.00 -11.67
CA ILE A 220 -4.61 -16.32 -11.63
C ILE A 220 -4.69 -16.88 -10.22
N ASN A 221 -5.38 -18.02 -10.05
CA ASN A 221 -5.50 -18.71 -8.77
C ASN A 221 -4.39 -19.75 -8.60
N VAL A 222 -3.57 -19.58 -7.55
CA VAL A 222 -2.49 -20.51 -7.17
C VAL A 222 -2.88 -21.28 -5.92
N LYS A 223 -3.21 -22.56 -6.12
CA LYS A 223 -3.68 -23.44 -5.05
C LYS A 223 -2.56 -23.82 -4.07
N GLY A 224 -2.89 -23.86 -2.78
CA GLY A 224 -1.97 -24.30 -1.72
C GLY A 224 -0.88 -23.28 -1.34
N ALA A 225 -0.89 -22.08 -1.92
CA ALA A 225 0.08 -21.02 -1.67
C ALA A 225 -0.44 -20.05 -0.59
N TYR A 226 0.25 -19.98 0.54
CA TYR A 226 -0.07 -19.06 1.65
C TYR A 226 0.98 -17.96 1.90
N LYS A 227 2.14 -18.07 1.27
CA LYS A 227 3.22 -17.07 1.32
C LYS A 227 3.85 -16.99 -0.04
N SER A 228 3.95 -15.78 -0.58
CA SER A 228 4.33 -15.59 -1.97
C SER A 228 5.12 -14.33 -2.25
N GLN A 229 5.74 -14.31 -3.43
CA GLN A 229 6.42 -13.16 -4.02
C GLN A 229 6.25 -13.22 -5.53
N LEU A 230 5.94 -12.08 -6.15
CA LEU A 230 5.84 -11.94 -7.60
C LEU A 230 7.17 -11.48 -8.21
N GLU A 231 7.44 -11.91 -9.43
CA GLU A 231 8.57 -11.49 -10.27
C GLU A 231 8.07 -11.15 -11.67
N ASN A 232 8.55 -10.07 -12.27
CA ASN A 232 8.31 -9.76 -13.68
C ASN A 232 9.42 -10.45 -14.47
N LEU A 233 9.04 -11.43 -15.29
CA LEU A 233 9.99 -12.25 -16.04
C LEU A 233 10.27 -11.70 -17.44
N LYS A 234 9.67 -10.56 -17.78
CA LYS A 234 9.63 -9.99 -19.12
C LYS A 234 8.94 -10.90 -20.10
N ASP A 235 8.83 -10.46 -21.35
CA ASP A 235 8.31 -11.27 -22.43
C ASP A 235 9.23 -12.48 -22.71
N LEU A 236 8.86 -13.68 -22.26
CA LEU A 236 9.66 -14.89 -22.43
C LEU A 236 9.27 -15.65 -23.70
N ASN A 237 7.99 -15.68 -24.03
CA ASN A 237 7.39 -16.41 -25.17
C ASN A 237 7.19 -15.55 -26.43
N SER A 238 7.71 -14.32 -26.41
CA SER A 238 7.72 -13.37 -27.52
C SER A 238 6.32 -13.02 -28.06
N ASP A 239 5.31 -13.00 -27.18
CA ASP A 239 3.93 -12.67 -27.54
C ASP A 239 3.59 -11.17 -27.38
N GLY A 240 4.55 -10.38 -26.89
CA GLY A 240 4.43 -8.95 -26.69
C GLY A 240 4.03 -8.55 -25.26
N ALA A 241 3.63 -9.49 -24.41
CA ALA A 241 3.31 -9.23 -23.00
C ALA A 241 4.42 -9.72 -22.06
N ASP A 242 4.59 -9.07 -20.91
CA ASP A 242 5.47 -9.52 -19.84
C ASP A 242 4.86 -10.77 -19.15
N ASP A 243 5.68 -11.81 -18.94
CA ASP A 243 5.31 -12.99 -18.17
C ASP A 243 5.50 -12.79 -16.66
N ILE A 244 4.72 -13.53 -15.87
CA ILE A 244 4.73 -13.40 -14.41
C ILE A 244 5.24 -14.65 -13.70
N GLY A 245 6.23 -14.44 -12.84
CA GLY A 245 6.74 -15.43 -11.91
C GLY A 245 6.03 -15.32 -10.56
N PHE A 246 5.63 -16.46 -10.01
CA PHE A 246 5.05 -16.56 -8.67
C PHE A 246 5.85 -17.56 -7.83
N TRP A 247 6.46 -17.09 -6.76
CA TRP A 247 7.10 -17.93 -5.77
C TRP A 247 6.09 -18.43 -4.74
N ASP A 248 5.87 -19.74 -4.66
CA ASP A 248 5.23 -20.40 -3.50
C ASP A 248 6.32 -20.75 -2.46
N ILE A 249 6.26 -20.11 -1.29
CA ILE A 249 7.31 -20.16 -0.28
C ILE A 249 6.86 -20.97 0.93
N LYS A 250 7.53 -22.09 1.18
CA LYS A 250 7.33 -22.98 2.34
C LYS A 250 8.62 -23.03 3.18
N PRO A 251 8.59 -23.56 4.42
CA PRO A 251 9.77 -23.59 5.28
C PRO A 251 11.00 -24.26 4.64
N ASN A 252 10.78 -25.39 3.96
CA ASN A 252 11.85 -26.23 3.41
C ASN A 252 11.90 -26.25 1.87
N SER A 253 11.11 -25.40 1.21
CA SER A 253 11.06 -25.36 -0.24
C SER A 253 10.56 -24.04 -0.80
N LYS A 254 10.97 -23.75 -2.03
CA LYS A 254 10.38 -22.71 -2.87
C LYS A 254 9.99 -23.32 -4.21
N THR A 255 8.81 -22.98 -4.72
CA THR A 255 8.38 -23.41 -6.06
C THR A 255 8.12 -22.17 -6.91
N LEU A 256 8.75 -22.07 -8.08
CA LEU A 256 8.45 -21.01 -9.05
C LEU A 256 7.39 -21.50 -10.02
N HIS A 257 6.26 -20.79 -10.09
CA HIS A 257 5.28 -20.92 -11.14
C HIS A 257 5.53 -19.82 -12.17
N VAL A 258 5.49 -20.16 -13.45
CA VAL A 258 5.69 -19.24 -14.57
C VAL A 258 4.40 -19.19 -15.38
N PHE A 259 3.79 -18.03 -15.48
CA PHE A 259 2.51 -17.85 -16.16
C PHE A 259 2.62 -16.82 -17.28
N ASN A 260 1.89 -17.09 -18.34
CA ASN A 260 1.49 -16.09 -19.31
C ASN A 260 0.34 -15.26 -18.71
N ALA A 261 0.54 -13.94 -18.61
CA ALA A 261 -0.43 -13.06 -17.97
C ALA A 261 -1.74 -12.95 -18.78
N VAL A 262 -1.64 -12.89 -20.10
CA VAL A 262 -2.77 -12.73 -21.04
C VAL A 262 -3.70 -13.94 -21.03
N THR A 263 -3.13 -15.14 -21.11
CA THR A 263 -3.91 -16.38 -21.20
C THR A 263 -4.18 -17.02 -19.83
N SER A 264 -3.50 -16.57 -18.79
CA SER A 264 -3.51 -17.15 -17.44
C SER A 264 -3.04 -18.61 -17.39
N THR A 265 -2.36 -19.10 -18.42
CA THR A 265 -1.83 -20.46 -18.48
C THR A 265 -0.40 -20.51 -17.94
N ARG A 266 0.02 -21.71 -17.52
CA ARG A 266 1.43 -21.94 -17.16
C ARG A 266 2.24 -22.14 -18.42
N LEU A 267 3.36 -21.44 -18.52
CA LEU A 267 4.32 -21.62 -19.62
C LEU A 267 5.18 -22.87 -19.44
N CYS A 268 5.33 -23.36 -18.21
CA CYS A 268 6.03 -24.61 -17.93
C CYS A 268 5.55 -25.26 -16.63
N ASP A 269 5.99 -26.49 -16.38
CA ASP A 269 5.80 -27.13 -15.09
C ASP A 269 6.41 -26.31 -13.94
N PRO A 270 5.78 -26.30 -12.74
CA PRO A 270 6.34 -25.59 -11.59
C PRO A 270 7.75 -26.08 -11.24
N ILE A 271 8.65 -25.14 -10.98
CA ILE A 271 10.06 -25.40 -10.75
C ILE A 271 10.29 -25.48 -9.24
N TYR A 272 10.41 -26.71 -8.73
CA TYR A 272 10.60 -26.96 -7.30
C TYR A 272 12.07 -26.84 -6.88
N ILE A 273 12.33 -26.13 -5.78
CA ILE A 273 13.63 -26.05 -5.12
C ILE A 273 13.53 -26.44 -3.66
N ASN A 274 14.37 -27.40 -3.26
CA ASN A 274 14.56 -27.73 -1.85
C ASN A 274 15.61 -26.78 -1.25
N THR A 275 15.25 -26.08 -0.17
CA THR A 275 16.14 -25.06 0.43
C THR A 275 17.31 -25.65 1.22
N ALA A 276 17.34 -26.97 1.46
CA ALA A 276 18.48 -27.64 2.07
C ALA A 276 19.70 -27.68 1.14
N VAL A 277 19.49 -27.74 -0.18
CA VAL A 277 20.56 -27.79 -1.19
C VAL A 277 20.84 -26.44 -1.86
N HIS A 278 19.97 -25.45 -1.64
CA HIS A 278 20.18 -24.09 -2.14
C HIS A 278 19.63 -23.05 -1.16
N LYS A 279 20.49 -22.60 -0.23
CA LYS A 279 20.18 -21.49 0.68
C LYS A 279 20.30 -20.16 -0.07
N ASN A 280 19.50 -19.17 0.29
CA ASN A 280 19.53 -17.79 -0.27
C ASN A 280 19.32 -17.67 -1.79
N LEU A 281 18.45 -18.51 -2.33
CA LEU A 281 18.03 -18.54 -3.74
C LEU A 281 17.66 -17.15 -4.31
N LYS A 282 18.31 -16.75 -5.40
CA LYS A 282 17.87 -15.64 -6.26
C LYS A 282 17.19 -16.18 -7.51
N LEU A 283 16.34 -15.36 -8.15
CA LEU A 283 15.67 -15.75 -9.39
C LEU A 283 16.64 -16.24 -10.47
N ILE A 284 17.75 -15.53 -10.66
CA ILE A 284 18.79 -15.85 -11.67
C ILE A 284 19.45 -17.22 -11.46
N ASP A 285 19.38 -17.77 -10.24
CA ASP A 285 19.93 -19.10 -9.94
C ASP A 285 18.98 -20.22 -10.40
N VAL A 286 17.69 -19.91 -10.55
CA VAL A 286 16.63 -20.86 -10.92
C VAL A 286 16.21 -20.71 -12.37
N PHE A 287 16.30 -19.50 -12.91
CA PHE A 287 15.60 -19.15 -14.11
C PHE A 287 16.45 -18.22 -14.98
N LYS A 288 16.67 -18.61 -16.24
CA LYS A 288 17.39 -17.79 -17.24
C LYS A 288 16.71 -17.91 -18.60
N LYS A 289 16.43 -16.77 -19.27
CA LYS A 289 16.10 -16.76 -20.69
C LYS A 289 17.35 -17.12 -21.48
N THR A 290 17.28 -18.16 -22.30
CA THR A 290 18.43 -18.69 -23.06
C THR A 290 18.22 -18.66 -24.57
N GLY A 291 17.04 -18.23 -25.03
CA GLY A 291 16.76 -17.93 -26.43
C GLY A 291 15.35 -17.38 -26.61
N PRO A 292 14.92 -17.11 -27.86
CA PRO A 292 13.51 -16.89 -28.17
C PRO A 292 12.70 -18.08 -27.69
N ASN A 293 11.67 -17.81 -26.88
CA ASN A 293 10.73 -18.81 -26.36
C ASN A 293 11.45 -19.98 -25.67
N LYS A 294 12.57 -19.68 -25.01
CA LYS A 294 13.44 -20.70 -24.45
C LYS A 294 14.04 -20.25 -23.14
N ILE A 295 13.89 -21.10 -22.15
CA ILE A 295 14.43 -20.87 -20.81
C ILE A 295 15.27 -22.07 -20.38
N THR A 296 16.26 -21.80 -19.54
CA THR A 296 16.95 -22.81 -18.76
C THR A 296 16.54 -22.66 -17.32
N VAL A 297 16.11 -23.77 -16.73
CA VAL A 297 15.66 -23.83 -15.34
C VAL A 297 16.54 -24.75 -14.53
N THR A 298 16.86 -24.33 -13.31
CA THR A 298 17.47 -25.16 -12.27
C THR A 298 16.37 -25.69 -11.36
N TYR A 299 16.35 -26.97 -11.04
CA TYR A 299 15.34 -27.58 -10.15
C TYR A 299 15.96 -28.61 -9.21
N SER A 300 15.28 -28.90 -8.10
CA SER A 300 15.69 -29.94 -7.15
C SER A 300 15.02 -31.28 -7.43
N GLU A 301 15.80 -32.35 -7.41
CA GLU A 301 15.33 -33.73 -7.58
C GLU A 301 15.97 -34.63 -6.53
N GLN A 302 15.26 -35.67 -6.09
CA GLN A 302 15.85 -36.71 -5.24
C GLN A 302 16.53 -37.78 -6.12
N VAL A 303 17.82 -37.97 -5.91
CA VAL A 303 18.60 -39.05 -6.51
C VAL A 303 19.24 -39.85 -5.38
N ASN A 304 18.88 -41.13 -5.26
CA ASN A 304 19.35 -42.02 -4.20
C ASN A 304 19.15 -41.47 -2.78
N GLY A 305 17.98 -40.87 -2.52
CA GLY A 305 17.62 -40.30 -1.21
C GLY A 305 18.33 -38.97 -0.87
N LYS A 306 19.11 -38.41 -1.78
CA LYS A 306 19.76 -37.10 -1.62
C LYS A 306 19.15 -36.10 -2.60
N TRP A 307 18.91 -34.89 -2.12
CA TRP A 307 18.54 -33.77 -2.97
C TRP A 307 19.74 -33.33 -3.80
N VAL A 308 19.54 -33.12 -5.10
CA VAL A 308 20.52 -32.56 -6.02
C VAL A 308 19.86 -31.50 -6.90
N LEU A 309 20.65 -30.53 -7.37
CA LEU A 309 20.21 -29.57 -8.37
C LEU A 309 20.47 -30.13 -9.77
N LYS A 310 19.48 -30.03 -10.65
CA LYS A 310 19.57 -30.36 -12.07
C LYS A 310 19.13 -29.17 -12.91
N ASN A 311 19.59 -29.14 -14.15
CA ASN A 311 19.21 -28.13 -15.13
C ASN A 311 18.46 -28.79 -16.29
N LYS A 312 17.45 -28.11 -16.82
CA LYS A 312 16.84 -28.48 -18.11
C LYS A 312 16.51 -27.22 -18.91
N THR A 313 16.53 -27.36 -20.23
CA THR A 313 16.03 -26.33 -21.14
C THR A 313 14.59 -26.65 -21.50
N ILE A 314 13.75 -25.62 -21.56
CA ILE A 314 12.33 -25.71 -21.86
C ILE A 314 12.04 -24.75 -23.01
N ASP A 315 11.41 -25.25 -24.06
CA ASP A 315 10.77 -24.44 -25.09
C ASP A 315 9.40 -24.00 -24.56
N LEU A 316 9.11 -22.71 -24.66
CA LEU A 316 7.89 -22.06 -24.21
C LEU A 316 6.92 -21.94 -25.39
N GLU A 317 5.65 -22.17 -25.12
CA GLU A 317 4.56 -21.98 -26.09
C GLU A 317 3.97 -20.57 -26.03
#